data_AF-A0A2W5RA94-F1
#
_entry.id   AF-A0A2W5RA94-F1
#
_cell.length_a   1.000
_cell.length_b   1.000
_cell.length_c   1.000
_cell.angle_alpha   90.00
_cell.angle_beta   90.00
_cell.angle_gamma   90.00
#
_symmetry.space_group_name_H-M   'P 1'
#
loop_
_entity.id
_entity.type
_entity.pdbx_description
1 polymer ?
#
loop_
_entity_poly.entity_id
_entity_poly.type
_entity_poly.pdbx_seq_one_letter_code
_entity_poly.pdbx_strand_id
1 'polypeptide(L)'
;MQFKIDPRLSELQYDAQNFRDLGESIIGQVLWGWLRRADNVVRMETATYLERAAVESLGPPLLDEFGVNVAEDRHKQMIGHMVRQIMEALGYQLVQRGTTISKGMFSTGARYQHPSESRDRSMRITKEQRETWIKKTANSPFNVWLAQQIRDREGRLDLEKLHSVAKRYGITDVDRYKTLNPGQQRMSIGNRLRSLVDPSEYGVDPQN
;
A
#
# COMPACT_ATOMS: atom_id res chain seq x y z
N MET A 1 12.01 -34.63 2.44
CA MET A 1 10.57 -34.33 2.25
C MET A 1 10.40 -33.86 0.82
N GLN A 2 9.73 -34.63 -0.05
CA GLN A 2 9.49 -34.22 -1.44
C GLN A 2 8.37 -33.18 -1.44
N PHE A 3 8.74 -31.92 -1.61
CA PHE A 3 7.77 -30.84 -1.69
C PHE A 3 7.20 -30.80 -3.10
N LYS A 4 5.88 -31.00 -3.21
CA LYS A 4 5.16 -31.03 -4.48
C LYS A 4 4.85 -29.61 -4.94
N ILE A 5 4.84 -29.44 -6.27
CA ILE A 5 4.32 -28.26 -6.94
C ILE A 5 2.88 -28.00 -6.46
N ASP A 6 2.53 -26.74 -6.23
CA ASP A 6 1.16 -26.34 -5.93
C ASP A 6 0.25 -26.80 -7.08
N PRO A 7 -0.82 -27.56 -6.82
CA PRO A 7 -1.67 -28.11 -7.87
C PRO A 7 -2.27 -27.03 -8.79
N ARG A 8 -2.48 -25.81 -8.27
CA ARG A 8 -2.99 -24.66 -9.05
C ARG A 8 -1.99 -24.18 -10.11
N LEU A 9 -0.72 -24.56 -10.01
CA LEU A 9 0.38 -24.12 -10.87
C LEU A 9 1.02 -25.27 -11.66
N SER A 10 0.43 -26.46 -11.63
CA SER A 10 0.94 -27.68 -12.27
C SER A 10 1.23 -27.48 -13.77
N GLU A 11 0.29 -26.86 -14.48
CA GLU A 11 0.38 -26.58 -15.92
C GLU A 11 1.04 -25.25 -16.28
N LEU A 12 1.39 -24.42 -15.29
CA LEU A 12 1.97 -23.10 -15.55
C LEU A 12 3.42 -23.22 -16.05
N GLN A 13 3.64 -22.77 -17.28
CA GLN A 13 4.96 -22.67 -17.89
C GLN A 13 5.56 -21.28 -17.68
N TYR A 14 6.88 -21.20 -17.53
CA TYR A 14 7.57 -19.93 -17.40
C TYR A 14 7.71 -19.26 -18.77
N ASP A 15 7.17 -18.06 -18.93
CA ASP A 15 7.49 -17.19 -20.06
C ASP A 15 8.69 -16.32 -19.72
N ALA A 16 9.89 -16.67 -20.18
CA ALA A 16 11.11 -15.98 -19.73
C ALA A 16 11.29 -14.56 -20.29
N GLN A 17 10.65 -14.21 -21.42
CA GLN A 17 10.82 -12.93 -22.11
C GLN A 17 12.30 -12.47 -22.18
N ASN A 18 12.61 -11.30 -21.62
CA ASN A 18 13.95 -10.71 -21.59
C ASN A 18 14.95 -11.45 -20.69
N PHE A 19 14.53 -12.49 -19.97
CA PHE A 19 15.39 -13.34 -19.13
C PHE A 19 15.60 -14.73 -19.74
N ARG A 20 15.43 -14.90 -21.06
CA ARG A 20 15.55 -16.22 -21.72
C ARG A 20 16.87 -16.93 -21.40
N ASP A 21 17.98 -16.19 -21.43
CA ASP A 21 19.32 -16.64 -21.08
C ASP A 21 19.40 -17.26 -19.67
N LEU A 22 18.87 -16.57 -18.66
CA LEU A 22 18.84 -17.09 -17.29
C LEU A 22 17.73 -18.15 -17.11
N GLY A 23 16.58 -17.98 -17.73
CA GLY A 23 15.40 -18.82 -17.57
C GLY A 23 15.58 -20.22 -18.14
N GLU A 24 16.27 -20.34 -19.28
CA GLU A 24 16.59 -21.62 -19.91
C GLU A 24 17.78 -22.33 -19.25
N SER A 25 18.57 -21.61 -18.45
CA SER A 25 19.65 -22.21 -17.67
C SER A 25 19.13 -23.21 -16.63
N ILE A 26 20.01 -24.11 -16.18
CA ILE A 26 19.69 -25.10 -15.13
C ILE A 26 19.16 -24.40 -13.88
N ILE A 27 19.83 -23.31 -13.44
CA ILE A 27 19.40 -22.59 -12.23
C ILE A 27 18.05 -21.91 -12.42
N GLY A 28 17.76 -21.36 -13.61
CA GLY A 28 16.46 -20.76 -13.93
C GLY A 28 15.32 -21.78 -13.87
N GLN A 29 15.51 -22.96 -14.45
CA GLN A 29 14.53 -24.03 -14.43
C GLN A 29 14.28 -24.57 -13.01
N VAL A 30 15.35 -24.74 -12.22
CA VAL A 30 15.23 -25.17 -10.82
C VAL A 30 14.54 -24.10 -9.97
N LEU A 31 14.88 -22.82 -10.14
CA LEU A 31 14.20 -21.70 -9.48
C LEU A 31 12.70 -21.68 -9.80
N TRP A 32 12.34 -21.86 -11.08
CA TRP A 32 10.94 -21.90 -11.48
C TRP A 32 10.17 -23.05 -10.82
N GLY A 33 10.76 -24.25 -10.79
CA GLY A 33 10.19 -25.39 -10.09
C GLY A 33 10.06 -25.15 -8.58
N TRP A 34 11.08 -24.55 -7.98
CA TRP A 34 11.12 -24.28 -6.55
C TRP A 34 10.08 -23.25 -6.12
N LEU A 35 9.94 -22.14 -6.86
CA LEU A 35 8.99 -21.07 -6.57
C LEU A 35 7.53 -21.55 -6.62
N ARG A 36 7.22 -22.52 -7.48
CA ARG A 36 5.88 -23.11 -7.62
C ARG A 36 5.54 -24.16 -6.57
N ARG A 37 6.44 -24.49 -5.63
CA ARG A 37 6.12 -25.41 -4.53
C ARG A 37 5.07 -24.79 -3.60
N ALA A 38 4.20 -25.63 -3.05
CA ALA A 38 3.07 -25.17 -2.23
C ALA A 38 3.51 -24.33 -1.01
N ASP A 39 4.63 -24.65 -0.37
CA ASP A 39 5.19 -23.88 0.74
C ASP A 39 5.61 -22.46 0.32
N ASN A 40 6.19 -22.31 -0.87
CA ASN A 40 6.59 -21.01 -1.41
C ASN A 40 5.39 -20.20 -1.90
N VAL A 41 4.38 -20.86 -2.45
CA VAL A 41 3.10 -20.20 -2.79
C VAL A 41 2.44 -19.63 -1.53
N VAL A 42 2.33 -20.43 -0.46
CA VAL A 42 1.77 -19.97 0.82
C VAL A 42 2.56 -18.79 1.38
N ARG A 43 3.89 -18.77 1.27
CA ARG A 43 4.72 -17.62 1.67
C ARG A 43 4.34 -16.35 0.89
N MET A 44 4.24 -16.45 -0.44
CA MET A 44 3.87 -15.32 -1.31
C MET A 44 2.46 -14.80 -1.02
N GLU A 45 1.48 -15.70 -0.84
CA GLU A 45 0.11 -15.36 -0.46
C GLU A 45 0.07 -14.68 0.92
N THR A 46 0.83 -15.20 1.88
CA THR A 46 0.93 -14.62 3.23
C THR A 46 1.55 -13.23 3.21
N ALA A 47 2.64 -13.02 2.47
CA ALA A 47 3.25 -11.70 2.30
C ALA A 47 2.25 -10.71 1.68
N THR A 48 1.51 -11.17 0.66
CA THR A 48 0.48 -10.39 -0.01
C THR A 48 -0.67 -10.03 0.94
N TYR A 49 -1.15 -11.00 1.73
CA TYR A 49 -2.16 -10.79 2.77
C TYR A 49 -1.72 -9.76 3.83
N LEU A 50 -0.43 -9.74 4.16
CA LEU A 50 0.19 -8.76 5.06
C LEU A 50 0.55 -7.44 4.39
N GLU A 51 0.09 -7.21 3.16
CA GLU A 51 0.34 -5.97 2.41
C GLU A 51 1.84 -5.71 2.13
N ARG A 52 2.64 -6.77 2.08
CA ARG A 52 4.06 -6.74 1.74
C ARG A 52 4.28 -7.18 0.29
N ALA A 53 5.49 -6.95 -0.21
CA ALA A 53 5.85 -7.45 -1.53
C ALA A 53 5.89 -8.99 -1.52
N ALA A 54 5.30 -9.65 -2.52
CA ALA A 54 5.17 -11.11 -2.52
C ALA A 54 6.53 -11.83 -2.45
N VAL A 55 7.55 -11.26 -3.11
CA VAL A 55 8.91 -11.80 -3.13
C VAL A 55 9.62 -11.70 -1.78
N GLU A 56 9.18 -10.82 -0.88
CA GLU A 56 9.88 -10.52 0.37
C GLU A 56 9.99 -11.74 1.28
N SER A 57 8.93 -12.55 1.37
CA SER A 57 8.92 -13.78 2.18
C SER A 57 9.83 -14.90 1.66
N LEU A 58 10.33 -14.76 0.43
CA LEU A 58 11.18 -15.74 -0.23
C LEU A 58 12.67 -15.49 -0.02
N GLY A 59 13.07 -14.31 0.49
CA GLY A 59 14.49 -13.94 0.60
C GLY A 59 15.35 -14.96 1.37
N PRO A 60 15.10 -15.20 2.67
CA PRO A 60 15.85 -16.20 3.43
C PRO A 60 15.83 -17.61 2.82
N PRO A 61 14.68 -18.23 2.47
CA PRO A 61 14.67 -19.58 1.93
C PRO A 61 15.34 -19.70 0.55
N LEU A 62 15.36 -18.63 -0.27
CA LEU A 62 16.13 -18.61 -1.51
C LEU A 62 17.64 -18.67 -1.26
N LEU A 63 18.13 -17.92 -0.28
CA LEU A 63 19.54 -17.95 0.10
C LEU A 63 19.94 -19.29 0.72
N ASP A 64 19.06 -19.89 1.52
CA ASP A 64 19.30 -21.20 2.13
C ASP A 64 19.38 -22.31 1.07
N GLU A 65 18.52 -22.28 0.05
CA GLU A 65 18.47 -23.32 -0.99
C GLU A 65 19.52 -23.11 -2.09
N PHE A 66 19.77 -21.87 -2.53
CA PHE A 66 20.58 -21.58 -3.72
C PHE A 66 21.87 -20.82 -3.43
N GLY A 67 22.10 -20.43 -2.18
CA GLY A 67 23.26 -19.64 -1.77
C GLY A 67 23.22 -18.18 -2.22
N VAL A 68 24.35 -17.48 -2.09
CA VAL A 68 24.43 -16.03 -2.36
C VAL A 68 24.36 -15.64 -3.83
N ASN A 69 24.59 -16.58 -4.76
CA ASN A 69 24.64 -16.28 -6.20
C ASN A 69 23.28 -15.83 -6.75
N VAL A 70 22.16 -16.30 -6.16
CA VAL A 70 20.82 -15.82 -6.54
C VAL A 70 20.52 -14.39 -6.05
N ALA A 71 21.39 -13.81 -5.22
CA ALA A 71 21.30 -12.43 -4.77
C ALA A 71 21.88 -11.41 -5.76
N GLU A 72 22.45 -11.85 -6.87
CA GLU A 72 22.83 -10.99 -7.98
C GLU A 72 21.62 -10.30 -8.60
N ASP A 73 21.79 -9.06 -9.07
CA ASP A 73 20.68 -8.22 -9.51
C ASP A 73 19.85 -8.84 -10.64
N ARG A 74 20.51 -9.49 -11.60
CA ARG A 74 19.84 -10.13 -12.73
C ARG A 74 18.97 -11.32 -12.29
N HIS A 75 19.47 -12.13 -11.36
CA HIS A 75 18.72 -13.24 -10.77
C HIS A 75 17.53 -12.74 -9.94
N LYS A 76 17.72 -11.69 -9.12
CA LYS A 76 16.63 -11.07 -8.35
C LYS A 76 15.52 -10.51 -9.25
N GLN A 77 15.89 -9.86 -10.35
CA GLN A 77 14.93 -9.36 -11.34
C GLN A 77 14.16 -10.50 -12.00
N MET A 78 14.83 -11.59 -12.38
CA MET A 78 14.19 -12.77 -12.93
C MET A 78 13.25 -13.43 -11.91
N ILE A 79 13.67 -13.57 -10.64
CA ILE A 79 12.82 -14.12 -9.58
C ILE A 79 11.58 -13.24 -9.39
N GLY A 80 11.73 -11.91 -9.38
CA GLY A 80 10.59 -10.99 -9.33
C GLY A 80 9.63 -11.18 -10.52
N HIS A 81 10.18 -11.45 -11.71
CA HIS A 81 9.40 -11.74 -12.92
C HIS A 81 8.65 -13.09 -12.82
N MET A 82 9.30 -14.14 -12.33
CA MET A 82 8.67 -15.44 -12.08
C MET A 82 7.55 -15.32 -11.04
N VAL A 83 7.81 -14.65 -9.92
CA VAL A 83 6.81 -14.40 -8.87
C VAL A 83 5.61 -13.67 -9.42
N ARG A 84 5.80 -12.69 -10.31
CA ARG A 84 4.68 -12.01 -10.97
C ARG A 84 3.78 -13.00 -11.73
N GLN A 85 4.36 -13.85 -12.58
CA GLN A 85 3.58 -14.82 -13.36
C GLN A 85 2.83 -15.79 -12.46
N ILE A 86 3.47 -16.24 -11.36
CA ILE A 86 2.83 -17.10 -10.37
C ILE A 86 1.63 -16.38 -9.73
N MET A 87 1.83 -15.16 -9.22
CA MET A 87 0.75 -14.41 -8.57
C MET A 87 -0.42 -14.12 -9.52
N GLU A 88 -0.14 -13.72 -10.76
CA GLU A 88 -1.15 -13.48 -11.79
C GLU A 88 -1.91 -14.78 -12.15
N ALA A 89 -1.21 -15.92 -12.25
CA ALA A 89 -1.85 -17.23 -12.48
C ALA A 89 -2.73 -17.68 -11.32
N LEU A 90 -2.41 -17.27 -10.09
CA LEU A 90 -3.25 -17.50 -8.90
C LEU A 90 -4.43 -16.51 -8.79
N GLY A 91 -4.63 -15.64 -9.78
CA GLY A 91 -5.75 -14.69 -9.80
C GLY A 91 -5.49 -13.39 -9.02
N TYR A 92 -4.28 -13.19 -8.51
CA TYR A 92 -3.92 -11.94 -7.85
C TYR A 92 -3.65 -10.83 -8.86
N GLN A 93 -4.06 -9.62 -8.52
CA GLN A 93 -3.86 -8.43 -9.33
C GLN A 93 -2.75 -7.57 -8.75
N LEU A 94 -1.92 -7.02 -9.64
CA LEU A 94 -0.85 -6.11 -9.27
C LEU A 94 -1.42 -4.79 -8.74
N VAL A 95 -1.07 -4.43 -7.51
CA VAL A 95 -1.51 -3.18 -6.86
C VAL A 95 -0.43 -2.11 -6.94
N GLN A 96 0.83 -2.49 -6.66
CA GLN A 96 1.94 -1.55 -6.62
C GLN A 96 3.23 -2.22 -7.07
N ARG A 97 4.01 -1.53 -7.90
CA ARG A 97 5.39 -1.92 -8.27
C ARG A 97 6.39 -1.18 -7.40
N GLY A 98 7.57 -1.77 -7.19
CA GLY A 98 8.70 -1.09 -6.56
C GLY A 98 8.49 -0.74 -5.09
N THR A 99 7.67 -1.52 -4.36
CA THR A 99 7.53 -1.37 -2.91
C THR A 99 8.86 -1.67 -2.25
N THR A 100 9.38 -0.71 -1.47
CA THR A 100 10.64 -0.84 -0.74
C THR A 100 10.57 -1.98 0.27
N ILE A 101 11.58 -2.84 0.24
CA ILE A 101 11.79 -3.92 1.21
C ILE A 101 12.96 -3.49 2.09
N SER A 102 12.71 -3.38 3.40
CA SER A 102 13.67 -2.78 4.33
C SER A 102 14.81 -3.72 4.72
N LYS A 103 14.61 -5.03 4.60
CA LYS A 103 15.58 -6.06 5.01
C LYS A 103 15.53 -7.25 4.06
N GLY A 104 16.69 -7.81 3.73
CA GLY A 104 16.84 -9.02 2.92
C GLY A 104 17.55 -8.78 1.59
N MET A 105 17.60 -9.82 0.75
CA MET A 105 18.32 -9.76 -0.54
C MET A 105 17.63 -8.87 -1.59
N PHE A 106 16.31 -8.66 -1.47
CA PHE A 106 15.54 -7.79 -2.35
C PHE A 106 15.45 -6.39 -1.75
N SER A 107 15.77 -5.37 -2.55
CA SER A 107 15.60 -3.96 -2.17
C SER A 107 14.17 -3.46 -2.43
N THR A 108 13.51 -4.01 -3.45
CA THR A 108 12.14 -3.68 -3.82
C THR A 108 11.40 -4.90 -4.34
N GLY A 109 10.07 -4.85 -4.35
CA GLY A 109 9.22 -5.88 -4.94
C GLY A 109 7.82 -5.39 -5.29
N ALA A 110 7.01 -6.27 -5.86
CA ALA A 110 5.63 -5.96 -6.23
C ALA A 110 4.64 -6.42 -5.15
N ARG A 111 3.64 -5.58 -4.88
CA ARG A 111 2.48 -5.89 -4.04
C ARG A 111 1.29 -6.28 -4.89
N TYR A 112 0.52 -7.24 -4.39
CA TYR A 112 -0.65 -7.78 -5.06
C TYR A 112 -1.89 -7.72 -4.16
N GLN A 113 -3.04 -8.05 -4.72
CA GLN A 113 -4.29 -8.28 -3.99
C GLN A 113 -5.15 -9.29 -4.75
N HIS A 114 -5.80 -10.20 -4.03
CA HIS A 114 -6.80 -11.06 -4.65
C HIS A 114 -8.17 -10.33 -4.69
N PRO A 115 -8.93 -10.35 -5.80
CA PRO A 115 -10.22 -9.66 -5.89
C PRO A 115 -11.26 -10.08 -4.85
N SER A 116 -11.20 -11.34 -4.37
CA SER A 116 -12.07 -11.80 -3.27
C SER A 116 -11.68 -11.23 -1.90
N GLU A 117 -10.46 -10.71 -1.76
CA GLU A 117 -9.96 -10.03 -0.55
C GLU A 117 -10.28 -8.54 -0.62
N SER A 118 -11.57 -8.19 -0.73
CA SER A 118 -12.03 -6.82 -0.54
C SER A 118 -11.97 -6.47 0.96
N ARG A 119 -10.78 -6.17 1.46
CA ARG A 119 -10.60 -5.70 2.84
C ARG A 119 -11.08 -4.26 2.95
N ASP A 120 -11.81 -3.97 4.02
CA ASP A 120 -12.08 -2.59 4.45
C ASP A 120 -10.73 -1.92 4.80
N ARG A 121 -10.22 -1.12 3.86
CA ARG A 121 -8.97 -0.34 3.98
C ARG A 121 -9.16 0.91 4.84
N SER A 122 -10.32 1.10 5.48
CA SER A 122 -10.50 2.23 6.37
C SER A 122 -9.54 2.08 7.54
N MET A 123 -8.65 3.08 7.70
CA MET A 123 -7.87 3.23 8.93
C MET A 123 -8.85 3.26 10.10
N ARG A 124 -8.87 2.20 10.91
CA ARG A 124 -9.58 2.19 12.19
C ARG A 124 -8.79 3.04 13.17
N ILE A 125 -9.01 4.36 13.13
CA ILE A 125 -8.48 5.27 14.16
C ILE A 125 -9.03 4.78 15.50
N THR A 126 -8.15 4.28 16.36
CA THR A 126 -8.54 3.74 17.66
C THR A 126 -9.16 4.84 18.53
N LYS A 127 -9.98 4.47 19.52
CA LYS A 127 -10.61 5.43 20.44
C LYS A 127 -9.56 6.34 21.09
N GLU A 128 -8.43 5.78 21.50
CA GLU A 128 -7.31 6.49 22.12
C GLU A 128 -6.60 7.46 21.15
N GLN A 129 -6.43 7.08 19.88
CA GLN A 129 -5.90 7.97 18.85
C GLN A 129 -6.86 9.15 18.58
N ARG A 130 -8.18 8.89 18.56
CA ARG A 130 -9.19 9.95 18.48
C ARG A 130 -9.14 10.88 19.69
N GLU A 131 -9.07 10.33 20.90
CA GLU A 131 -9.01 11.10 22.14
C GLU A 131 -7.73 11.96 22.23
N THR A 132 -6.59 11.43 21.78
CA THR A 132 -5.32 12.17 21.74
C THR A 132 -5.38 13.32 20.74
N TRP A 133 -5.96 13.08 19.56
CA TRP A 133 -6.21 14.13 18.57
C TRP A 133 -7.19 15.19 19.09
N ILE A 134 -8.25 14.77 19.80
CA ILE A 134 -9.21 15.69 20.43
C ILE A 134 -8.51 16.57 21.47
N LYS A 135 -7.75 15.97 22.40
CA LYS A 135 -7.06 16.70 23.47
C LYS A 135 -6.02 17.69 22.96
N LYS A 136 -5.25 17.32 21.93
CA LYS A 136 -4.13 18.15 21.43
C LYS A 136 -4.53 19.13 20.34
N THR A 137 -5.57 18.84 19.57
CA THR A 137 -5.78 19.52 18.29
C THR A 137 -7.21 19.99 18.10
N ALA A 138 -8.24 19.40 18.70
CA ALA A 138 -9.63 19.83 18.46
C ALA A 138 -9.89 21.31 18.83
N ASN A 139 -9.19 21.83 19.84
CA ASN A 139 -9.31 23.22 20.28
C ASN A 139 -8.23 24.15 19.70
N SER A 140 -7.46 23.73 18.69
CA SER A 140 -6.51 24.64 18.06
C SER A 140 -7.27 25.82 17.42
N PRO A 141 -6.73 27.06 17.41
CA PRO A 141 -7.40 28.24 16.85
C PRO A 141 -7.99 28.00 15.46
N PHE A 142 -7.20 27.39 14.55
CA PHE A 142 -7.65 26.96 13.23
C PHE A 142 -8.87 26.00 13.24
N ASN A 143 -8.92 25.05 14.17
CA ASN A 143 -9.99 24.05 14.21
C ASN A 143 -11.29 24.65 14.77
N VAL A 144 -11.18 25.59 15.71
CA VAL A 144 -12.31 26.38 16.21
C VAL A 144 -12.87 27.25 15.08
N TRP A 145 -12.00 27.99 14.38
CA TRP A 145 -12.36 28.80 13.21
C TRP A 145 -13.02 27.96 12.11
N LEU A 146 -12.42 26.83 11.75
CA LEU A 146 -12.96 25.96 10.70
C LEU A 146 -14.31 25.38 11.11
N ALA A 147 -14.47 24.98 12.38
CA ALA A 147 -15.74 24.45 12.90
C ALA A 147 -16.89 25.46 12.82
N GLN A 148 -16.62 26.76 13.01
CA GLN A 148 -17.63 27.82 12.87
C GLN A 148 -18.15 27.95 11.43
N GLN A 149 -17.32 27.62 10.44
CA GLN A 149 -17.70 27.72 9.04
C GLN A 149 -18.39 26.47 8.49
N ILE A 150 -18.03 25.28 8.98
CA ILE A 150 -18.44 24.00 8.39
C ILE A 150 -19.56 23.29 9.16
N ARG A 151 -20.08 23.87 10.24
CA ARG A 151 -21.17 23.27 11.01
C ARG A 151 -22.53 23.87 10.66
N ASP A 152 -23.59 23.06 10.77
CA ASP A 152 -24.98 23.51 10.64
C ASP A 152 -25.49 24.14 11.95
N ARG A 153 -26.78 24.53 11.99
CA ARG A 153 -27.40 25.16 13.18
C ARG A 153 -27.49 24.18 14.35
N GLU A 154 -27.46 22.89 14.06
CA GLU A 154 -27.50 21.76 14.99
C GLU A 154 -26.09 21.31 15.41
N GLY A 155 -25.03 21.97 14.92
CA GLY A 155 -23.64 21.70 15.26
C GLY A 155 -23.02 20.49 14.56
N ARG A 156 -23.69 19.89 13.56
CA ARG A 156 -23.20 18.75 12.77
C ARG A 156 -22.33 19.23 11.61
N LEU A 157 -21.44 18.35 11.14
CA LEU A 157 -20.58 18.63 9.99
C LEU A 157 -21.40 18.71 8.70
N ASP A 158 -21.26 19.83 8.01
CA ASP A 158 -21.83 20.10 6.70
C ASP A 158 -20.73 20.02 5.63
N LEU A 159 -20.84 19.02 4.75
CA LEU A 159 -19.85 18.77 3.70
C LEU A 159 -19.90 19.80 2.58
N GLU A 160 -21.08 20.36 2.29
CA GLU A 160 -21.22 21.39 1.26
C GLU A 160 -20.52 22.67 1.72
N LYS A 161 -20.66 23.04 2.99
CA LYS A 161 -19.91 24.15 3.59
C LYS A 161 -18.41 23.88 3.60
N LEU A 162 -17.98 22.68 4.00
CA LEU A 162 -16.56 22.30 3.96
C LEU A 162 -15.96 22.44 2.56
N HIS A 163 -16.66 21.94 1.54
CA HIS A 163 -16.21 22.03 0.14
C HIS A 163 -16.22 23.47 -0.35
N SER A 164 -17.20 24.29 0.07
CA SER A 164 -17.27 25.71 -0.26
C SER A 164 -16.11 26.50 0.35
N VAL A 165 -15.77 26.25 1.62
CA VAL A 165 -14.59 26.82 2.27
C VAL A 165 -13.32 26.39 1.54
N ALA A 166 -13.19 25.10 1.22
CA ALA A 166 -12.05 24.58 0.47
C ALA A 166 -11.83 25.33 -0.87
N LYS A 167 -12.91 25.50 -1.64
CA LYS A 167 -12.86 26.22 -2.93
C LYS A 167 -12.42 27.67 -2.78
N ARG A 168 -12.83 28.36 -1.70
CA ARG A 168 -12.43 29.74 -1.41
C ARG A 168 -10.90 29.90 -1.31
N TYR A 169 -10.21 28.91 -0.75
CA TYR A 169 -8.75 28.89 -0.62
C TYR A 169 -8.05 28.12 -1.74
N GLY A 170 -8.69 27.98 -2.92
CA GLY A 170 -8.07 27.39 -4.11
C GLY A 170 -8.02 25.85 -4.13
N ILE A 171 -8.70 25.16 -3.21
CA ILE A 171 -8.84 23.71 -3.26
C ILE A 171 -10.05 23.35 -4.15
N THR A 172 -9.79 23.14 -5.44
CA THR A 172 -10.83 22.85 -6.45
C THR A 172 -11.08 21.36 -6.66
N ASP A 173 -10.15 20.50 -6.27
CA ASP A 173 -10.15 19.05 -6.46
C ASP A 173 -10.83 18.28 -5.31
N VAL A 174 -11.84 18.87 -4.65
CA VAL A 174 -12.55 18.26 -3.51
C VAL A 174 -13.23 16.92 -3.84
N ASP A 175 -13.58 16.71 -5.10
CA ASP A 175 -14.25 15.52 -5.59
C ASP A 175 -13.42 14.24 -5.41
N ARG A 176 -12.09 14.36 -5.32
CA ARG A 176 -11.20 13.23 -5.06
C ARG A 176 -11.45 12.56 -3.71
N TYR A 177 -12.20 13.21 -2.82
CA TYR A 177 -12.52 12.73 -1.48
C TYR A 177 -13.94 12.18 -1.34
N LYS A 178 -14.76 12.18 -2.41
CA LYS A 178 -16.16 11.70 -2.36
C LYS A 178 -16.29 10.25 -1.87
N THR A 179 -15.26 9.43 -2.09
CA THR A 179 -15.21 8.03 -1.65
C THR A 179 -14.86 7.87 -0.16
N LEU A 180 -14.46 8.95 0.52
CA LEU A 180 -14.12 8.94 1.94
C LEU A 180 -15.34 9.27 2.80
N ASN A 181 -15.36 8.78 4.04
CA ASN A 181 -16.42 9.14 5.00
C ASN A 181 -16.31 10.64 5.41
N PRO A 182 -17.40 11.25 5.93
CA PRO A 182 -17.43 12.70 6.22
C PRO A 182 -16.28 13.19 7.12
N GLY A 183 -15.93 12.40 8.13
CA GLY A 183 -14.82 12.74 9.05
C GLY A 183 -13.45 12.73 8.37
N GLN A 184 -13.21 11.75 7.50
CA GLN A 184 -12.00 11.66 6.68
C GLN A 184 -11.91 12.82 5.68
N GLN A 185 -13.01 13.17 5.00
CA GLN A 185 -13.05 14.34 4.13
C GLN A 185 -12.65 15.61 4.88
N ARG A 186 -13.26 15.85 6.05
CA ARG A 186 -12.94 16.99 6.91
C ARG A 186 -11.46 17.01 7.31
N MET A 187 -10.89 15.87 7.66
CA MET A 187 -9.48 15.78 8.06
C MET A 187 -8.55 16.08 6.89
N SER A 188 -8.75 15.43 5.74
CA SER A 188 -7.90 15.62 4.56
C SER A 188 -7.97 17.03 4.00
N ILE A 189 -9.18 17.60 3.90
CA ILE A 189 -9.39 18.98 3.44
C ILE A 189 -8.87 19.97 4.49
N GLY A 190 -9.14 19.75 5.78
CA GLY A 190 -8.69 20.61 6.87
C GLY A 190 -7.16 20.73 6.96
N ASN A 191 -6.42 19.64 6.73
CA ASN A 191 -4.96 19.68 6.69
C ASN A 191 -4.42 20.57 5.55
N ARG A 192 -5.07 20.55 4.38
CA ARG A 192 -4.70 21.42 3.26
C ARG A 192 -5.07 22.88 3.51
N LEU A 193 -6.26 23.11 4.07
CA LEU A 193 -6.68 24.46 4.47
C LEU A 193 -5.70 25.07 5.47
N ARG A 194 -5.16 24.29 6.41
CA ARG A 194 -4.20 24.79 7.40
C ARG A 194 -2.91 25.35 6.79
N SER A 195 -2.47 24.84 5.64
CA SER A 195 -1.31 25.38 4.93
C SER A 195 -1.61 26.58 4.03
N LEU A 196 -2.89 26.89 3.82
CA LEU A 196 -3.34 27.90 2.84
C LEU A 196 -4.04 29.10 3.48
N VAL A 197 -4.70 28.90 4.62
CA VAL A 197 -5.39 29.95 5.36
C VAL A 197 -4.36 30.75 6.16
N ASP A 198 -4.42 32.08 6.04
CA ASP A 198 -3.53 32.95 6.78
C ASP A 198 -3.80 32.83 8.29
N PRO A 199 -2.76 32.68 9.15
CA PRO A 199 -2.93 32.57 10.60
C PRO A 199 -3.74 33.70 11.24
N SER A 200 -3.68 34.91 10.67
CA SER A 200 -4.44 36.07 11.14
C SER A 200 -5.96 35.84 11.06
N GLU A 201 -6.45 35.04 10.11
CA GLU A 201 -7.87 34.74 9.95
C GLU A 201 -8.46 33.90 11.08
N TYR A 202 -7.61 33.19 11.82
CA TYR A 202 -8.01 32.40 12.99
C TYR A 202 -7.33 32.87 14.29
N GLY A 203 -6.90 34.13 14.33
CA GLY A 203 -6.48 34.82 15.54
C GLY A 203 -5.07 34.45 16.03
N VAL A 204 -4.18 34.03 15.14
CA VAL A 204 -2.75 33.82 15.43
C VAL A 204 -1.94 34.83 14.61
N ASP A 205 -1.16 35.68 15.27
CA ASP A 205 -0.29 36.64 14.60
C ASP A 205 0.86 35.89 13.90
N PRO A 206 1.10 36.08 12.58
CA PRO A 206 2.18 35.40 11.86
C PRO A 206 3.60 35.65 12.40
N GLN A 207 3.79 36.63 13.30
CA GLN A 207 5.10 37.05 13.82
C GLN A 207 5.47 36.53 15.22
N ASN A 208 4.73 35.55 15.77
CA ASN A 208 5.03 34.94 17.09
C ASN A 208 5.22 33.42 17.01
#